data_AF-A0A1G2KI35-F1
#
_entry.id   AF-A0A1G2KI35-F1
#
_cell.length_a   1.000
_cell.length_b   1.000
_cell.length_c   1.000
_cell.angle_alpha   90.00
_cell.angle_beta   90.00
_cell.angle_gamma   90.00
#
_symmetry.space_group_name_H-M   'P 1'
#
loop_
_entity.id
_entity.type
_entity.pdbx_description
1 polymer ?
#
loop_
_entity_poly.entity_id
_entity_poly.type
_entity_poly.pdbx_seq_one_letter_code
_entity_poly.pdbx_strand_id
1 'polypeptide(L)'
;MERQKIKDKRQKFDEDGFGLVEIVVATGIIAVTFFALAGVSQIAFRVVRESTEDARANFLLEESVEAIRSLRDASWDSNIAPLTSGTIYYPVYNSAQQGWTLQITNPGLIEGLFTRTAIFEDVYRRNSDDDIVDVAAPDPKTLDSGTHRVTAHVGWGTVTNTSVSVAYENGTTDGDLANFPSNNSGNGDPAQSFTTLAGSQITVPRVDIILKRATADPSDIFLELRSGSTVGTVLATSQTIDSAALPASLAWTTFTFPSPPTLAAGTQYYLRLRSVPESTVAFSGSQGTIHWGYLQTGPSPYGGGQAYRYVGRLSNPNDTGQPLSQYDFSFRVYQEISSVSGTQVELITYIADIFQN
;
A
#
# COMPACT_ATOMS: atom_id res chain seq x y z
N MET A 1 -3.68 -31.64 -100.96
CA MET A 1 -4.82 -31.67 -100.03
C MET A 1 -4.24 -31.96 -98.64
N GLU A 2 -3.80 -30.92 -97.94
CA GLU A 2 -2.92 -31.04 -96.77
C GLU A 2 -3.70 -30.69 -95.50
N ARG A 3 -3.81 -31.65 -94.57
CA ARG A 3 -4.52 -31.51 -93.29
C ARG A 3 -3.60 -30.85 -92.26
N GLN A 4 -3.87 -29.59 -91.90
CA GLN A 4 -3.27 -28.98 -90.71
C GLN A 4 -3.86 -29.61 -89.43
N LYS A 5 -3.01 -30.26 -88.65
CA LYS A 5 -3.32 -30.71 -87.28
C LYS A 5 -3.35 -29.51 -86.34
N ILE A 6 -4.52 -29.17 -85.81
CA ILE A 6 -4.66 -28.25 -84.69
C ILE A 6 -4.15 -28.99 -83.43
N LYS A 7 -3.03 -28.53 -82.86
CA LYS A 7 -2.56 -28.97 -81.53
C LYS A 7 -3.32 -28.19 -80.48
N ASP A 8 -4.21 -28.88 -79.77
CA ASP A 8 -4.90 -28.35 -78.60
C ASP A 8 -3.90 -28.18 -77.45
N LYS A 9 -3.56 -26.93 -77.13
CA LYS A 9 -2.66 -26.57 -76.03
C LYS A 9 -3.54 -26.33 -74.80
N ARG A 10 -3.78 -27.37 -74.01
CA ARG A 10 -4.33 -27.20 -72.65
C ARG A 10 -3.36 -26.36 -71.83
N GLN A 11 -3.77 -25.14 -71.46
CA GLN A 11 -3.07 -24.33 -70.46
C GLN A 11 -3.16 -25.05 -69.11
N LYS A 12 -2.02 -25.51 -68.60
CA LYS A 12 -1.85 -25.83 -67.18
C LYS A 12 -1.70 -24.50 -66.44
N PHE A 13 -2.58 -24.22 -65.48
CA PHE A 13 -2.35 -23.18 -64.50
C PHE A 13 -1.33 -23.73 -63.49
N ASP A 14 -0.18 -23.07 -63.34
CA ASP A 14 0.82 -23.44 -62.33
C ASP A 14 0.32 -23.01 -60.93
N GLU A 15 0.41 -23.93 -59.97
CA GLU A 15 -0.10 -23.83 -58.59
C GLU A 15 0.89 -23.14 -57.63
N ASP A 16 1.89 -22.43 -58.15
CA ASP A 16 3.09 -22.00 -57.40
C ASP A 16 2.88 -20.84 -56.41
N GLY A 17 1.65 -20.35 -56.25
CA GLY A 17 1.28 -19.31 -55.27
C GLY A 17 0.50 -19.83 -54.06
N PHE A 18 -0.06 -21.05 -54.12
CA PHE A 18 -1.00 -21.54 -53.12
C PHE A 18 -0.30 -21.99 -51.81
N GLY A 19 0.92 -22.53 -51.91
CA GLY A 19 1.66 -23.04 -50.75
C GLY A 19 2.10 -21.96 -49.74
N LEU A 20 2.46 -20.76 -50.20
CA LEU A 20 2.83 -19.65 -49.29
C LEU A 20 1.62 -19.15 -48.49
N VAL A 21 0.46 -19.04 -49.14
CA VAL A 21 -0.79 -18.66 -48.47
C VAL A 21 -1.18 -19.69 -47.42
N GLU A 22 -1.05 -20.98 -47.74
CA GLU A 22 -1.34 -22.08 -46.81
C GLU A 22 -0.42 -22.05 -45.57
N ILE A 23 0.87 -21.78 -45.73
CA ILE A 23 1.80 -21.66 -44.59
C ILE A 23 1.45 -20.45 -43.70
N VAL A 24 1.10 -19.31 -44.29
CA VAL A 24 0.69 -18.12 -43.53
C VAL A 24 -0.62 -18.38 -42.77
N VAL A 25 -1.58 -19.05 -43.41
CA VAL A 25 -2.85 -19.43 -42.76
C VAL A 25 -2.60 -20.45 -41.65
N ALA A 26 -1.79 -21.48 -41.89
CA ALA A 26 -1.47 -22.51 -40.90
C ALA A 26 -0.73 -21.92 -39.69
N THR A 27 0.26 -21.06 -39.91
CA THR A 27 0.98 -20.37 -38.82
C THR A 27 0.08 -19.40 -38.06
N GLY A 28 -0.85 -18.72 -38.74
CA GLY A 28 -1.87 -17.90 -38.10
C GLY A 28 -2.79 -18.72 -37.17
N ILE A 29 -3.28 -19.87 -37.63
CA ILE A 29 -4.11 -20.78 -36.82
C ILE A 29 -3.34 -21.27 -35.60
N ILE A 30 -2.07 -21.68 -35.79
CA ILE A 30 -1.21 -22.15 -34.71
C ILE A 30 -0.96 -21.03 -33.68
N ALA A 31 -0.64 -19.82 -34.12
CA ALA A 31 -0.40 -18.68 -33.22
C ALA A 31 -1.64 -18.32 -32.40
N VAL A 32 -2.81 -18.23 -33.02
CA VAL A 32 -4.08 -17.98 -32.31
C VAL A 32 -4.35 -19.06 -31.27
N THR A 33 -4.10 -20.33 -31.61
CA THR A 33 -4.25 -21.46 -30.67
C THR A 33 -3.32 -21.32 -29.47
N PHE A 34 -2.06 -20.95 -29.68
CA PHE A 34 -1.11 -20.73 -28.58
C PHE A 34 -1.53 -19.58 -27.67
N PHE A 35 -1.97 -18.45 -28.22
CA PHE A 35 -2.47 -17.33 -27.41
C PHE A 35 -3.73 -17.70 -26.62
N ALA A 36 -4.64 -18.47 -27.21
CA ALA A 36 -5.82 -18.97 -26.51
C ALA A 36 -5.45 -19.90 -25.34
N LEU A 37 -4.53 -20.84 -25.54
CA LEU A 37 -4.04 -21.74 -24.49
C LEU A 37 -3.31 -20.99 -23.37
N ALA A 38 -2.51 -19.99 -23.73
CA ALA A 38 -1.86 -19.12 -22.75
C ALA A 38 -2.90 -18.36 -21.91
N GLY A 39 -3.94 -17.82 -22.55
CA GLY A 39 -5.05 -17.14 -21.87
C GLY A 39 -5.81 -18.05 -20.90
N VAL A 40 -6.16 -19.26 -21.33
CA VAL A 40 -6.80 -20.27 -20.46
C VAL A 40 -5.91 -20.62 -19.27
N SER A 41 -4.60 -20.78 -19.49
CA SER A 41 -3.66 -21.08 -18.41
C SER A 41 -3.61 -19.97 -17.37
N GLN A 42 -3.60 -18.71 -17.78
CA GLN A 42 -3.63 -17.56 -16.87
C GLN A 42 -4.92 -17.53 -16.03
N ILE A 43 -6.06 -17.82 -16.65
CA ILE A 43 -7.35 -17.91 -15.95
C ILE A 43 -7.34 -19.08 -14.95
N ALA A 44 -6.85 -20.24 -15.37
CA ALA A 44 -6.76 -21.42 -14.51
C ALA A 44 -5.89 -21.15 -13.27
N PHE A 45 -4.73 -20.50 -13.42
CA PHE A 45 -3.90 -20.13 -12.28
C PHE A 45 -4.59 -19.15 -11.33
N ARG A 46 -5.37 -18.20 -11.87
CA ARG A 46 -6.16 -17.27 -11.05
C ARG A 46 -7.20 -18.03 -10.22
N VAL A 47 -7.96 -18.93 -10.84
CA VAL A 47 -9.00 -19.72 -10.15
C VAL A 47 -8.40 -20.61 -9.07
N VAL A 48 -7.27 -21.26 -9.36
CA VAL A 48 -6.57 -22.10 -8.36
C VAL A 48 -6.09 -21.26 -7.17
N ARG A 49 -5.57 -20.05 -7.43
CA ARG A 49 -5.14 -19.13 -6.37
C ARG A 49 -6.32 -18.70 -5.51
N GLU A 50 -7.41 -18.24 -6.13
CA GLU A 50 -8.63 -17.82 -5.43
C GLU A 50 -9.21 -18.96 -4.58
N SER A 51 -9.34 -20.16 -5.14
CA SER A 51 -9.80 -21.34 -4.39
C SER A 51 -8.89 -21.70 -3.22
N THR A 52 -7.58 -21.48 -3.34
CA THR A 52 -6.63 -21.71 -2.25
C THR A 52 -6.78 -20.66 -1.15
N GLU A 53 -6.99 -19.40 -1.53
CA GLU A 53 -7.21 -18.29 -0.60
C GLU A 53 -8.53 -18.49 0.16
N ASP A 54 -9.60 -18.90 -0.52
CA ASP A 54 -10.90 -19.25 0.09
C ASP A 54 -10.77 -20.39 1.10
N ALA A 55 -10.05 -21.45 0.76
CA ALA A 55 -9.84 -22.58 1.65
C ALA A 55 -9.10 -22.15 2.92
N ARG A 56 -8.03 -21.36 2.79
CA ARG A 56 -7.27 -20.83 3.93
C ARG A 56 -8.10 -19.88 4.78
N ALA A 57 -8.90 -19.01 4.16
CA ALA A 57 -9.79 -18.11 4.88
C ALA A 57 -10.77 -18.88 5.76
N ASN A 58 -11.35 -19.97 5.25
CA ASN A 58 -12.23 -20.85 6.03
C ASN A 58 -11.50 -21.53 7.20
N PHE A 59 -10.28 -22.04 6.98
CA PHE A 59 -9.48 -22.59 8.09
C PHE A 59 -9.18 -21.54 9.16
N LEU A 60 -8.82 -20.32 8.77
CA LEU A 60 -8.59 -19.22 9.71
C LEU A 60 -9.87 -18.82 10.45
N LEU A 61 -11.02 -18.90 9.80
CA LEU A 61 -12.33 -18.59 10.37
C LEU A 61 -12.71 -19.63 11.44
N GLU A 62 -12.50 -20.91 11.16
CA GLU A 62 -12.67 -22.00 12.13
C GLU A 62 -11.71 -21.82 13.31
N GLU A 63 -10.43 -21.55 13.04
CA GLU A 63 -9.44 -21.27 14.09
C GLU A 63 -9.84 -20.07 14.95
N SER A 64 -10.50 -19.06 14.37
CA SER A 64 -11.03 -17.90 15.12
C SER A 64 -12.00 -18.33 16.19
N VAL A 65 -12.95 -19.19 15.83
CA VAL A 65 -13.99 -19.66 16.75
C VAL A 65 -13.39 -20.62 17.78
N GLU A 66 -12.47 -21.49 17.39
CA GLU A 66 -11.75 -22.35 18.34
C GLU A 66 -10.87 -21.57 19.31
N ALA A 67 -10.23 -20.49 18.86
CA ALA A 67 -9.49 -19.57 19.72
C ALA A 67 -10.39 -18.95 20.79
N ILE A 68 -11.59 -18.54 20.39
CA ILE A 68 -12.59 -17.95 21.30
C ILE A 68 -13.13 -19.00 22.28
N ARG A 69 -13.39 -20.23 21.83
CA ARG A 69 -13.77 -21.36 22.70
C ARG A 69 -12.66 -21.68 23.69
N SER A 70 -11.40 -21.68 23.26
CA SER A 70 -10.25 -21.89 24.14
C SER A 70 -10.14 -20.81 25.22
N LEU A 71 -10.39 -19.54 24.86
CA LEU A 71 -10.42 -18.43 25.82
C LEU A 71 -11.56 -18.55 26.83
N ARG A 72 -12.75 -18.91 26.34
CA ARG A 72 -13.93 -19.21 27.15
C ARG A 72 -13.63 -20.30 28.18
N ASP A 73 -13.06 -21.42 27.72
CA ASP A 73 -12.76 -22.59 28.55
C ASP A 73 -11.64 -22.31 29.57
N ALA A 74 -10.76 -21.34 29.28
CA ALA A 74 -9.75 -20.90 30.23
C ALA A 74 -10.34 -20.06 31.38
N SER A 75 -11.26 -19.12 31.08
CA SER A 75 -12.03 -18.37 32.08
C SER A 75 -13.04 -17.46 31.38
N TRP A 76 -14.34 -17.66 31.62
CA TRP A 76 -15.39 -16.76 31.15
C TRP A 76 -15.22 -15.35 31.72
N ASP A 77 -15.13 -15.23 33.05
CA ASP A 77 -15.07 -13.96 33.77
C ASP A 77 -13.86 -13.10 33.41
N SER A 78 -12.74 -13.72 33.02
CA SER A 78 -11.51 -12.98 32.69
C SER A 78 -11.39 -12.66 31.20
N ASN A 79 -11.86 -13.56 30.33
CA ASN A 79 -11.55 -13.47 28.89
C ASN A 79 -12.75 -13.08 28.03
N ILE A 80 -13.98 -13.34 28.48
CA ILE A 80 -15.20 -13.17 27.69
C ILE A 80 -16.14 -12.13 28.30
N ALA A 81 -16.53 -12.28 29.57
CA ALA A 81 -17.45 -11.38 30.25
C ALA A 81 -17.04 -9.89 30.24
N PRO A 82 -15.74 -9.53 30.30
CA PRO A 82 -15.31 -8.12 30.29
C PRO A 82 -15.31 -7.48 28.89
N LEU A 83 -15.57 -8.25 27.83
CA LEU A 83 -15.54 -7.73 26.47
C LEU A 83 -16.70 -6.76 26.25
N THR A 84 -16.44 -5.69 25.50
CA THR A 84 -17.45 -4.67 25.20
C THR A 84 -18.23 -5.08 23.96
N SER A 85 -19.54 -5.22 24.12
CA SER A 85 -20.49 -5.51 23.04
C SER A 85 -20.30 -4.57 21.84
N GLY A 86 -20.26 -5.13 20.63
CA GLY A 86 -20.05 -4.40 19.37
C GLY A 86 -18.61 -3.97 19.08
N THR A 87 -17.65 -4.23 19.98
CA THR A 87 -16.23 -3.90 19.73
C THR A 87 -15.56 -4.97 18.87
N ILE A 88 -14.71 -4.53 17.94
CA ILE A 88 -13.89 -5.43 17.11
C ILE A 88 -12.68 -5.89 17.92
N TYR A 89 -12.51 -7.21 18.01
CA TYR A 89 -11.35 -7.84 18.61
C TYR A 89 -10.56 -8.67 17.58
N TYR A 90 -9.25 -8.78 17.79
CA TYR A 90 -8.33 -9.56 16.97
C TYR A 90 -7.87 -10.79 17.78
N PRO A 91 -8.28 -12.02 17.41
CA PRO A 91 -7.74 -13.25 17.98
C PRO A 91 -6.27 -13.45 17.56
N VAL A 92 -5.37 -13.45 18.54
CA VAL A 92 -3.93 -13.57 18.34
C VAL A 92 -3.36 -14.64 19.26
N TYR A 93 -2.58 -15.56 18.70
CA TYR A 93 -1.85 -16.55 19.48
C TYR A 93 -0.61 -15.92 20.10
N ASN A 94 -0.56 -15.89 21.43
CA ASN A 94 0.58 -15.40 22.18
C ASN A 94 1.54 -16.58 22.49
N SER A 95 2.66 -16.63 21.77
CA SER A 95 3.66 -17.68 21.94
C SER A 95 4.36 -17.67 23.31
N ALA A 96 4.43 -16.50 23.98
CA ALA A 96 5.05 -16.39 25.31
C ALA A 96 4.12 -16.94 26.41
N GLN A 97 2.81 -16.79 26.23
CA GLN A 97 1.79 -17.30 27.17
C GLN A 97 1.21 -18.65 26.73
N GLN A 98 1.64 -19.17 25.58
CA GLN A 98 1.16 -20.42 24.97
C GLN A 98 -0.37 -20.50 24.85
N GLY A 99 -1.01 -19.37 24.53
CA GLY A 99 -2.46 -19.28 24.52
C GLY A 99 -2.99 -18.19 23.60
N TRP A 100 -4.29 -18.25 23.33
CA TRP A 100 -5.01 -17.22 22.59
C TRP A 100 -5.23 -15.99 23.46
N THR A 101 -5.28 -14.82 22.81
CA THR A 101 -5.63 -13.52 23.41
C THR A 101 -6.47 -12.72 22.43
N LEU A 102 -7.28 -11.78 22.94
CA LEU A 102 -8.04 -10.83 22.13
C LEU A 102 -7.42 -9.44 22.27
N GLN A 103 -7.10 -8.82 21.15
CA GLN A 103 -6.56 -7.45 21.10
C GLN A 103 -7.55 -6.50 20.46
N ILE A 104 -7.55 -5.22 20.84
CA ILE A 104 -8.36 -4.16 20.21
C ILE A 104 -7.58 -3.37 19.14
N THR A 105 -6.28 -3.63 19.02
CA THR A 105 -5.40 -3.05 18.01
C THR A 105 -5.09 -4.09 16.94
N ASN A 106 -5.12 -3.69 15.68
CA ASN A 106 -4.81 -4.58 14.56
C ASN A 106 -3.35 -5.09 14.66
N PRO A 107 -3.12 -6.41 14.76
CA PRO A 107 -1.80 -7.01 14.88
C PRO A 107 -1.05 -7.10 13.53
N GLY A 108 -1.68 -6.73 12.42
CA GLY A 108 -1.17 -6.89 11.07
C GLY A 108 -1.80 -8.08 10.34
N LEU A 109 -1.26 -8.41 9.16
CA LEU A 109 -1.77 -9.48 8.31
C LEU A 109 -1.26 -10.85 8.75
N ILE A 110 -2.16 -11.83 8.74
CA ILE A 110 -1.83 -13.25 8.82
C ILE A 110 -1.36 -13.70 7.44
N GLU A 111 -0.19 -14.33 7.38
CA GLU A 111 0.46 -14.77 6.13
C GLU A 111 0.66 -13.64 5.08
N GLY A 112 0.67 -12.37 5.51
CA GLY A 112 0.80 -11.23 4.61
C GLY A 112 -0.42 -10.97 3.70
N LEU A 113 -1.55 -11.65 3.94
CA LEU A 113 -2.74 -11.57 3.08
C LEU A 113 -4.06 -11.42 3.85
N PHE A 114 -4.21 -12.10 4.98
CA PHE A 114 -5.49 -12.21 5.68
C PHE A 114 -5.59 -11.26 6.87
N THR A 115 -6.78 -10.72 7.12
CA THR A 115 -7.15 -10.13 8.41
C THR A 115 -8.20 -11.00 9.09
N ARG A 116 -8.07 -11.18 10.40
CA ARG A 116 -9.04 -11.92 11.22
C ARG A 116 -9.57 -11.04 12.34
N THR A 117 -10.88 -11.01 12.50
CA THR A 117 -11.56 -10.30 13.60
C THR A 117 -12.70 -11.11 14.20
N ALA A 118 -13.12 -10.72 15.40
CA ALA A 118 -14.31 -11.22 16.06
C ALA A 118 -15.05 -10.08 16.73
N ILE A 119 -16.37 -10.08 16.60
CA ILE A 119 -17.27 -9.14 17.28
C ILE A 119 -18.14 -9.94 18.23
N PHE A 120 -18.24 -9.45 19.46
CA PHE A 120 -19.08 -10.03 20.51
C PHE A 120 -20.30 -9.14 20.68
N GLU A 121 -21.49 -9.74 20.66
CA GLU A 121 -22.75 -9.05 20.85
C GLU A 121 -23.50 -9.69 22.02
N ASP A 122 -24.15 -8.83 22.79
CA ASP A 122 -25.07 -9.25 23.85
C ASP A 122 -26.29 -9.91 23.25
N VAL A 123 -26.79 -10.95 23.92
CA VAL A 123 -28.04 -11.62 23.55
C VAL A 123 -29.04 -11.54 24.69
N TYR A 124 -30.32 -11.64 24.35
CA TYR A 124 -31.41 -11.53 25.32
C TYR A 124 -32.22 -12.81 25.32
N ARG A 125 -32.67 -13.26 26.50
CA ARG A 125 -33.65 -14.35 26.62
C ARG A 125 -35.04 -13.81 26.78
N ARG A 126 -35.97 -14.32 25.97
CA ARG A 126 -37.39 -14.01 26.10
C ARG A 126 -37.93 -14.65 27.38
N ASN A 127 -38.66 -13.87 28.18
CA ASN A 127 -39.09 -14.32 29.51
C ASN A 127 -40.16 -15.43 29.49
N SER A 128 -40.76 -15.74 28.33
CA SER A 128 -41.85 -16.72 28.22
C SER A 128 -41.39 -18.15 27.96
N ASP A 129 -40.27 -18.32 27.25
CA ASP A 129 -39.79 -19.60 26.72
C ASP A 129 -38.25 -19.74 26.77
N ASP A 130 -37.56 -18.75 27.32
CA ASP A 130 -36.09 -18.68 27.44
C ASP A 130 -35.32 -18.72 26.11
N ASP A 131 -36.01 -18.47 24.98
CA ASP A 131 -35.40 -18.40 23.66
C ASP A 131 -34.52 -17.15 23.50
N ILE A 132 -33.40 -17.32 22.78
CA ILE A 132 -32.52 -16.21 22.40
C ILE A 132 -33.22 -15.33 21.37
N VAL A 133 -33.34 -14.04 21.67
CA VAL A 133 -33.99 -13.02 20.84
C VAL A 133 -33.12 -11.78 20.69
N ASP A 134 -33.35 -11.05 19.60
CA ASP A 134 -32.73 -9.76 19.34
C ASP A 134 -33.19 -8.70 20.36
N VAL A 135 -32.35 -7.71 20.65
CA VAL A 135 -32.68 -6.57 21.54
C VAL A 135 -33.91 -5.78 21.07
N ALA A 136 -34.18 -5.77 19.77
CA ALA A 136 -35.33 -5.12 19.15
C ALA A 136 -36.63 -5.96 19.20
N ALA A 137 -36.59 -7.20 19.71
CA ALA A 137 -37.80 -8.02 19.81
C ALA A 137 -38.86 -7.37 20.72
N PRO A 138 -40.16 -7.39 20.35
CA PRO A 138 -41.20 -6.68 21.08
C PRO A 138 -41.57 -7.32 22.43
N ASP A 139 -41.23 -8.60 22.63
CA ASP A 139 -41.59 -9.36 23.83
C ASP A 139 -40.72 -9.00 25.04
N PRO A 140 -41.24 -9.15 26.27
CA PRO A 140 -40.44 -9.01 27.49
C PRO A 140 -39.25 -9.98 27.48
N LYS A 141 -38.06 -9.45 27.76
CA LYS A 141 -36.79 -10.17 27.69
C LYS A 141 -35.78 -9.62 28.68
N THR A 142 -34.80 -10.44 29.03
CA THR A 142 -33.73 -10.12 29.97
C THR A 142 -32.37 -10.36 29.31
N LEU A 143 -31.38 -9.53 29.62
CA LEU A 143 -30.01 -9.73 29.13
C LEU A 143 -29.48 -11.07 29.65
N ASP A 144 -28.98 -11.92 28.74
CA ASP A 144 -28.28 -13.14 29.11
C ASP A 144 -26.78 -12.86 29.18
N SER A 145 -26.30 -12.45 30.36
CA SER A 145 -24.87 -12.18 30.59
C SER A 145 -23.99 -13.44 30.53
N GLY A 146 -24.61 -14.63 30.49
CA GLY A 146 -23.93 -15.91 30.33
C GLY A 146 -23.81 -16.35 28.88
N THR A 147 -24.27 -15.56 27.91
CA THR A 147 -24.19 -15.91 26.48
C THR A 147 -23.80 -14.69 25.64
N HIS A 148 -22.92 -14.89 24.67
CA HIS A 148 -22.63 -13.92 23.63
C HIS A 148 -22.85 -14.53 22.24
N ARG A 149 -23.39 -13.72 21.32
CA ARG A 149 -23.30 -13.98 19.89
C ARG A 149 -21.92 -13.53 19.44
N VAL A 150 -21.21 -14.41 18.73
CA VAL A 150 -19.88 -14.15 18.21
C VAL A 150 -19.96 -14.18 16.70
N THR A 151 -19.53 -13.09 16.09
CA THR A 151 -19.39 -12.98 14.64
C THR A 151 -17.91 -12.91 14.31
N ALA A 152 -17.34 -14.02 13.82
CA ALA A 152 -15.96 -14.08 13.36
C ALA A 152 -15.91 -13.70 11.87
N HIS A 153 -14.88 -12.94 11.50
CA HIS A 153 -14.65 -12.54 10.12
C HIS A 153 -13.21 -12.83 9.71
N VAL A 154 -13.05 -13.31 8.48
CA VAL A 154 -11.75 -13.33 7.80
C VAL A 154 -11.88 -12.63 6.47
N GLY A 155 -11.02 -11.65 6.22
CA GLY A 155 -10.94 -10.92 4.97
C GLY A 155 -9.61 -11.17 4.27
N TRP A 156 -9.61 -11.24 2.94
CA TRP A 156 -8.42 -11.20 2.07
C TRP A 156 -8.71 -10.48 0.75
N GLY A 157 -7.66 -9.97 0.10
CA GLY A 157 -7.82 -9.20 -1.13
C GLY A 157 -6.65 -8.27 -1.40
N THR A 158 -6.89 -7.19 -2.15
CA THR A 158 -5.83 -6.25 -2.49
C THR A 158 -5.43 -5.47 -1.25
N VAL A 159 -4.25 -5.77 -0.72
CA VAL A 159 -3.67 -5.06 0.40
C VAL A 159 -2.80 -3.94 -0.15
N THR A 160 -3.34 -2.73 -0.23
CA THR A 160 -2.55 -1.49 -0.05
C THR A 160 -3.50 -0.32 0.15
N ASN A 161 -4.09 -0.22 1.34
CA ASN A 161 -4.54 1.08 1.82
C ASN A 161 -3.37 1.75 2.53
N THR A 162 -3.26 3.05 2.36
CA THR A 162 -2.20 3.85 2.99
C THR A 162 -2.82 4.93 3.84
N SER A 163 -2.37 5.12 5.08
CA SER A 163 -2.67 6.35 5.83
C SER A 163 -1.44 7.23 5.91
N VAL A 164 -1.67 8.52 6.14
CA VAL A 164 -0.62 9.42 6.59
C VAL A 164 -0.13 8.95 7.97
N SER A 165 1.17 8.72 8.10
CA SER A 165 1.85 8.37 9.36
C SER A 165 2.49 9.61 9.99
N VAL A 166 3.16 10.43 9.17
CA VAL A 166 3.78 11.69 9.59
C VAL A 166 3.53 12.74 8.51
N ALA A 167 3.15 13.95 8.88
CA ALA A 167 2.97 15.03 7.93
C ALA A 167 3.24 16.41 8.53
N TYR A 168 3.52 17.34 7.63
CA TYR A 168 3.44 18.76 7.85
C TYR A 168 2.83 19.38 6.59
N GLU A 169 1.73 20.11 6.70
CA GLU A 169 0.91 20.49 5.52
C GLU A 169 0.70 22.00 5.38
N ASN A 170 1.26 22.79 6.30
CA ASN A 170 0.99 24.23 6.38
C ASN A 170 1.92 25.06 5.49
N GLY A 171 2.93 24.44 4.87
CA GLY A 171 3.84 25.10 3.94
C GLY A 171 3.20 25.30 2.57
N THR A 172 2.46 26.40 2.42
CA THR A 172 1.76 26.79 1.18
C THR A 172 2.37 28.02 0.52
N THR A 173 3.50 28.52 1.03
CA THR A 173 4.23 29.64 0.44
C THR A 173 4.99 29.17 -0.78
N ASP A 174 4.92 29.98 -1.82
CA ASP A 174 5.44 29.71 -3.15
C ASP A 174 6.57 30.69 -3.49
N GLY A 175 7.75 30.44 -2.93
CA GLY A 175 8.93 31.27 -3.12
C GLY A 175 10.17 30.44 -3.46
N ASP A 176 11.16 31.11 -4.03
CA ASP A 176 12.47 30.52 -4.33
C ASP A 176 13.34 30.46 -3.05
N LEU A 177 12.99 29.52 -2.16
CA LEU A 177 13.73 29.29 -0.91
C LEU A 177 15.04 28.55 -1.15
N ALA A 178 15.03 27.65 -2.13
CA ALA A 178 16.16 26.90 -2.62
C ALA A 178 15.95 26.66 -4.11
N ASN A 179 16.63 27.42 -4.97
CA ASN A 179 16.67 27.20 -6.41
C ASN A 179 17.04 25.74 -6.71
N PHE A 180 16.05 24.92 -7.00
CA PHE A 180 16.21 23.49 -7.25
C PHE A 180 15.32 23.04 -8.42
N PRO A 181 15.80 22.23 -9.36
CA PRO A 181 17.21 22.04 -9.68
C PRO A 181 17.87 23.40 -9.86
N SER A 182 19.08 23.58 -9.33
CA SER A 182 19.78 24.84 -9.57
C SER A 182 20.25 24.85 -11.02
N ASN A 183 20.00 25.92 -11.78
CA ASN A 183 20.37 26.09 -13.20
C ASN A 183 21.84 25.74 -13.50
N ASN A 184 22.12 24.45 -13.54
CA ASN A 184 23.40 23.80 -13.74
C ASN A 184 24.57 24.27 -12.86
N SER A 185 24.30 24.90 -11.72
CA SER A 185 25.31 25.56 -10.88
C SER A 185 25.85 24.68 -9.75
N GLY A 186 25.36 23.45 -9.61
CA GLY A 186 25.76 22.58 -8.51
C GLY A 186 25.30 23.10 -7.15
N ASN A 187 24.22 23.91 -7.05
CA ASN A 187 23.82 24.47 -5.76
C ASN A 187 23.21 23.42 -4.81
N GLY A 188 23.10 22.17 -5.22
CA GLY A 188 22.69 21.08 -4.35
C GLY A 188 21.19 20.99 -4.13
N ASP A 189 20.80 20.04 -3.30
CA ASP A 189 19.43 19.57 -3.20
C ASP A 189 18.72 20.13 -1.97
N PRO A 190 17.39 20.26 -2.01
CA PRO A 190 16.58 20.49 -0.83
C PRO A 190 16.28 19.16 -0.13
N ALA A 191 16.16 19.20 1.20
CA ALA A 191 15.75 18.05 1.98
C ALA A 191 14.85 18.48 3.15
N GLN A 192 14.04 17.54 3.65
CA GLN A 192 13.22 17.70 4.84
C GLN A 192 13.45 16.49 5.74
N SER A 193 13.83 16.71 6.99
CA SER A 193 13.83 15.63 7.97
C SER A 193 12.47 15.50 8.66
N PHE A 194 12.18 14.30 9.13
CA PHE A 194 11.00 13.98 9.94
C PHE A 194 11.34 12.87 10.92
N THR A 195 10.57 12.76 11.99
CA THR A 195 10.73 11.71 13.00
C THR A 195 9.48 10.83 12.99
N THR A 196 9.66 9.52 12.85
CA THR A 196 8.55 8.57 12.96
C THR A 196 7.95 8.60 14.36
N LEU A 197 6.67 8.28 14.48
CA LEU A 197 6.01 8.18 15.79
C LEU A 197 6.66 7.07 16.64
N ALA A 198 6.64 7.25 17.97
CA ALA A 198 7.02 6.19 18.89
C ALA A 198 5.97 5.05 18.87
N GLY A 199 6.41 3.81 19.12
CA GLY A 199 5.53 2.64 19.16
C GLY A 199 5.98 1.55 18.20
N SER A 200 5.56 1.63 16.94
CA SER A 200 5.74 0.57 15.94
C SER A 200 6.46 1.05 14.69
N GLN A 201 7.20 0.14 14.05
CA GLN A 201 7.79 0.39 12.73
C GLN A 201 6.71 0.61 11.67
N ILE A 202 7.05 1.36 10.62
CA ILE A 202 6.14 1.65 9.50
C ILE A 202 6.77 1.24 8.18
N THR A 203 5.99 0.70 7.25
CA THR A 203 6.42 0.48 5.85
C THR A 203 5.94 1.64 5.01
N VAL A 204 6.82 2.28 4.24
CA VAL A 204 6.55 3.55 3.54
C VAL A 204 6.43 3.32 2.02
N PRO A 205 5.21 3.16 1.46
CA PRO A 205 5.04 2.88 0.04
C PRO A 205 5.11 4.15 -0.81
N ARG A 206 4.81 5.31 -0.22
CA ARG A 206 4.83 6.60 -0.91
C ARG A 206 5.00 7.78 0.04
N VAL A 207 5.43 8.89 -0.53
CA VAL A 207 5.50 10.21 0.12
C VAL A 207 4.88 11.24 -0.82
N ASP A 208 4.04 12.13 -0.29
CA ASP A 208 3.58 13.30 -1.05
C ASP A 208 4.33 14.55 -0.60
N ILE A 209 4.64 15.43 -1.54
CA ILE A 209 5.27 16.73 -1.28
C ILE A 209 4.55 17.82 -2.05
N ILE A 210 4.34 19.00 -1.45
CA ILE A 210 3.79 20.14 -2.18
C ILE A 210 4.89 20.73 -3.07
N LEU A 211 4.67 20.68 -4.38
CA LEU A 211 5.62 21.09 -5.40
C LEU A 211 4.92 21.99 -6.42
N LYS A 212 5.72 22.81 -7.12
CA LYS A 212 5.35 23.35 -8.44
C LYS A 212 6.57 23.53 -9.31
N ARG A 213 6.40 23.50 -10.63
CA ARG A 213 7.40 24.02 -11.57
C ARG A 213 7.32 25.55 -11.62
N ALA A 214 8.45 26.21 -11.48
CA ALA A 214 8.61 27.66 -11.64
C ALA A 214 9.14 28.02 -13.04
N THR A 215 9.80 27.08 -13.71
CA THR A 215 10.17 27.15 -15.13
C THR A 215 9.31 26.19 -15.96
N ALA A 216 9.20 26.42 -17.26
CA ALA A 216 8.40 25.58 -18.15
C ALA A 216 8.90 24.13 -18.20
N ASP A 217 10.22 23.96 -18.36
CA ASP A 217 10.86 22.67 -18.59
C ASP A 217 11.99 22.44 -17.57
N PRO A 218 11.68 22.19 -16.28
CA PRO A 218 12.69 21.80 -15.31
C PRO A 218 13.19 20.37 -15.59
N SER A 219 14.26 19.94 -14.91
CA SER A 219 14.69 18.55 -14.93
C SER A 219 13.67 17.62 -14.27
N ASP A 220 13.65 16.36 -14.71
CA ASP A 220 12.92 15.28 -14.06
C ASP A 220 13.43 15.10 -12.62
N ILE A 221 12.56 14.64 -11.73
CA ILE A 221 12.86 14.54 -10.30
C ILE A 221 12.50 13.19 -9.71
N PHE A 222 13.18 12.82 -8.64
CA PHE A 222 12.85 11.65 -7.82
C PHE A 222 13.18 11.95 -6.36
N LEU A 223 12.63 11.15 -5.45
CA LEU A 223 12.82 11.31 -4.02
C LEU A 223 13.64 10.16 -3.46
N GLU A 224 14.62 10.50 -2.62
CA GLU A 224 15.34 9.54 -1.80
C GLU A 224 14.86 9.63 -0.36
N LEU A 225 14.59 8.47 0.24
CA LEU A 225 14.40 8.34 1.68
C LEU A 225 15.70 7.86 2.31
N ARG A 226 16.22 8.60 3.29
CA ARG A 226 17.57 8.38 3.85
C ARG A 226 17.54 8.31 5.38
N SER A 227 18.57 7.68 5.95
CA SER A 227 18.80 7.60 7.41
C SER A 227 20.14 8.20 7.82
N GLY A 228 20.24 8.60 9.09
CA GLY A 228 21.47 9.14 9.70
C GLY A 228 21.75 10.60 9.37
N SER A 229 21.64 11.01 8.11
CA SER A 229 21.72 12.42 7.68
C SER A 229 21.12 12.61 6.28
N THR A 230 21.08 13.86 5.81
CA THR A 230 20.71 14.23 4.42
C THR A 230 21.60 13.61 3.33
N VAL A 231 22.81 13.16 3.69
CA VAL A 231 23.75 12.43 2.81
C VAL A 231 24.02 11.00 3.29
N GLY A 232 23.32 10.54 4.34
CA GLY A 232 23.49 9.20 4.92
C GLY A 232 22.92 8.08 4.05
N THR A 233 22.73 6.90 4.61
CA THR A 233 22.32 5.71 3.85
C THR A 233 20.97 5.91 3.15
N VAL A 234 20.92 5.66 1.84
CA VAL A 234 19.67 5.60 1.07
C VAL A 234 18.93 4.31 1.43
N LEU A 235 17.71 4.46 1.95
CA LEU A 235 16.82 3.34 2.28
C LEU A 235 15.94 2.96 1.10
N ALA A 236 15.48 3.96 0.34
CA ALA A 236 14.71 3.74 -0.88
C ALA A 236 14.81 4.94 -1.83
N THR A 237 14.59 4.66 -3.10
CA THR A 237 14.51 5.64 -4.20
C THR A 237 13.13 5.50 -4.85
N SER A 238 12.42 6.61 -5.03
CA SER A 238 11.12 6.61 -5.69
C SER A 238 11.26 6.33 -7.19
N GLN A 239 10.12 6.10 -7.85
CA GLN A 239 10.04 6.28 -9.29
C GLN A 239 10.36 7.73 -9.67
N THR A 240 10.94 7.92 -10.86
CA THR A 240 11.20 9.25 -11.44
C THR A 240 9.89 9.85 -11.94
N ILE A 241 9.68 11.13 -11.63
CA ILE A 241 8.60 11.96 -12.14
C ILE A 241 9.15 12.79 -13.29
N ASP A 242 8.52 12.64 -14.46
CA ASP A 242 8.77 13.46 -15.63
C ASP A 242 8.42 14.93 -15.35
N SER A 243 9.30 15.84 -15.74
CA SER A 243 9.12 17.30 -15.65
C SER A 243 7.77 17.79 -16.18
N ALA A 244 7.23 17.17 -17.23
CA ALA A 244 5.94 17.50 -17.81
C ALA A 244 4.76 17.20 -16.86
N ALA A 245 4.91 16.19 -15.98
CA ALA A 245 3.91 15.77 -15.01
C ALA A 245 3.90 16.66 -13.74
N LEU A 246 4.89 17.54 -13.56
CA LEU A 246 4.94 18.44 -12.41
C LEU A 246 3.86 19.53 -12.50
N PRO A 247 3.23 19.90 -11.38
CA PRO A 247 2.14 20.87 -11.39
C PRO A 247 2.66 22.30 -11.63
N ALA A 248 1.88 23.13 -12.34
CA ALA A 248 2.21 24.54 -12.60
C ALA A 248 1.88 25.50 -11.43
N SER A 249 1.10 25.03 -10.46
CA SER A 249 0.77 25.69 -9.20
C SER A 249 1.11 24.76 -8.04
N LEU A 250 1.28 25.28 -6.82
CA LEU A 250 1.55 24.42 -5.67
C LEU A 250 0.46 23.35 -5.53
N ALA A 251 0.87 22.09 -5.64
CA ALA A 251 -0.01 20.94 -5.49
C ALA A 251 0.78 19.75 -4.94
N TRP A 252 0.05 18.82 -4.32
CA TRP A 252 0.63 17.55 -3.88
C TRP A 252 1.12 16.74 -5.07
N THR A 253 2.39 16.35 -5.01
CA THR A 253 3.05 15.48 -5.98
C THR A 253 3.47 14.20 -5.25
N THR A 254 3.07 13.05 -5.78
CA THR A 254 3.26 11.75 -5.14
C THR A 254 4.51 11.06 -5.66
N PHE A 255 5.37 10.63 -4.73
CA PHE A 255 6.55 9.81 -4.98
C PHE A 255 6.31 8.39 -4.46
N THR A 256 6.18 7.43 -5.36
CA THR A 256 5.97 6.01 -5.02
C THR A 256 7.29 5.26 -5.00
N PHE A 257 7.52 4.44 -3.97
CA PHE A 257 8.71 3.60 -3.82
C PHE A 257 8.43 2.18 -4.36
N PRO A 258 9.13 1.72 -5.42
CA PRO A 258 8.93 0.37 -5.97
C PRO A 258 9.25 -0.75 -4.97
N SER A 259 10.14 -0.47 -4.02
CA SER A 259 10.48 -1.34 -2.89
C SER A 259 10.29 -0.52 -1.60
N PRO A 260 9.09 -0.54 -1.00
CA PRO A 260 8.79 0.23 0.21
C PRO A 260 9.75 -0.11 1.36
N PRO A 261 10.47 0.87 1.94
CA PRO A 261 11.35 0.64 3.08
C PRO A 261 10.55 0.57 4.39
N THR A 262 11.03 -0.24 5.33
CA THR A 262 10.54 -0.24 6.72
C THR A 262 11.38 0.70 7.58
N LEU A 263 10.71 1.60 8.30
CA LEU A 263 11.31 2.60 9.18
C LEU A 263 11.05 2.23 10.64
N ALA A 264 12.09 2.33 11.47
CA ALA A 264 11.99 2.12 12.91
C ALA A 264 11.15 3.21 13.57
N ALA A 265 10.50 2.86 14.70
CA ALA A 265 9.73 3.80 15.51
C ALA A 265 10.63 4.88 16.15
N GLY A 266 10.10 6.08 16.36
CA GLY A 266 10.77 7.17 17.07
C GLY A 266 12.11 7.62 16.46
N THR A 267 12.36 7.32 15.18
CA THR A 267 13.67 7.52 14.52
C THR A 267 13.57 8.63 13.48
N GLN A 268 14.61 9.45 13.39
CA GLN A 268 14.69 10.53 12.40
C GLN A 268 15.16 10.01 11.04
N TYR A 269 14.47 10.44 9.99
CA TYR A 269 14.75 10.14 8.58
C TYR A 269 14.71 11.41 7.74
N TYR A 270 15.18 11.32 6.49
CA TYR A 270 15.34 12.47 5.60
C TYR A 270 14.74 12.18 4.24
N LEU A 271 13.90 13.09 3.76
CA LEU A 271 13.41 13.16 2.38
C LEU A 271 14.35 14.10 1.61
N ARG A 272 15.05 13.60 0.60
CA ARG A 272 15.94 14.42 -0.26
C ARG A 272 15.45 14.38 -1.69
N LEU A 273 15.14 15.55 -2.25
CA LEU A 273 14.69 15.65 -3.63
C LEU A 273 15.90 15.68 -4.56
N ARG A 274 15.92 14.81 -5.56
CA ARG A 274 16.99 14.69 -6.54
C ARG A 274 16.45 14.98 -7.92
N SER A 275 17.36 15.31 -8.83
CA SER A 275 17.03 15.60 -10.23
C SER A 275 17.86 14.75 -11.19
N VAL A 276 17.36 14.62 -12.41
CA VAL A 276 18.05 13.99 -13.53
C VAL A 276 18.17 15.00 -14.68
N PRO A 277 19.38 15.41 -15.10
CA PRO A 277 20.69 15.11 -14.51
C PRO A 277 20.88 15.69 -13.10
N GLU A 278 21.93 15.26 -12.38
CA GLU A 278 22.13 15.64 -10.97
C GLU A 278 22.39 17.15 -10.74
N SER A 279 21.54 17.79 -9.93
CA SER A 279 21.67 19.19 -9.49
C SER A 279 22.87 19.48 -8.59
N THR A 280 23.49 18.45 -8.02
CA THR A 280 24.68 18.57 -7.17
C THR A 280 25.96 18.77 -7.97
N VAL A 281 25.97 18.34 -9.23
CA VAL A 281 27.13 18.41 -10.12
C VAL A 281 27.01 19.65 -10.99
N ALA A 282 28.00 20.55 -10.89
CA ALA A 282 28.05 21.72 -11.75
C ALA A 282 28.22 21.28 -13.21
N PHE A 283 27.52 21.94 -14.13
CA PHE A 283 27.54 21.63 -15.56
C PHE A 283 26.97 20.25 -15.97
N SER A 284 26.27 19.53 -15.09
CA SER A 284 25.58 18.24 -15.38
C SER A 284 24.49 18.29 -16.45
N GLY A 285 23.94 19.48 -16.70
CA GLY A 285 22.76 19.68 -17.54
C GLY A 285 21.44 19.74 -16.75
N SER A 286 21.48 19.65 -15.42
CA SER A 286 20.30 19.91 -14.58
C SER A 286 19.80 21.34 -14.83
N GLN A 287 18.50 21.53 -15.03
CA GLN A 287 17.95 22.82 -15.43
C GLN A 287 16.58 23.10 -14.82
N GLY A 288 16.24 24.39 -14.79
CA GLY A 288 14.93 24.88 -14.38
C GLY A 288 14.68 24.81 -12.88
N THR A 289 13.73 25.60 -12.41
CA THR A 289 13.42 25.76 -10.99
C THR A 289 12.07 25.13 -10.68
N ILE A 290 12.03 24.44 -9.54
CA ILE A 290 10.90 23.77 -8.90
C ILE A 290 10.84 24.32 -7.48
N HIS A 291 9.67 24.83 -7.07
CA HIS A 291 9.47 25.31 -5.71
C HIS A 291 8.86 24.20 -4.86
N TRP A 292 9.42 24.00 -3.67
CA TRP A 292 8.71 23.32 -2.58
C TRP A 292 7.81 24.30 -1.85
N GLY A 293 6.57 23.87 -1.60
CA GLY A 293 5.67 24.59 -0.70
C GLY A 293 6.28 24.62 0.70
N TYR A 294 6.47 25.81 1.26
CA TYR A 294 7.06 25.99 2.59
C TYR A 294 6.26 26.97 3.45
N LEU A 295 6.49 26.95 4.75
CA LEU A 295 6.06 28.02 5.66
C LEU A 295 7.28 28.63 6.31
N GLN A 296 7.30 29.95 6.44
CA GLN A 296 8.32 30.66 7.23
C GLN A 296 7.72 31.19 8.52
N THR A 297 8.32 30.86 9.66
CA THR A 297 7.99 31.43 10.97
C THR A 297 9.26 31.84 11.73
N GLY A 298 9.11 32.51 12.88
CA GLY A 298 10.24 32.89 13.73
C GLY A 298 11.10 31.69 14.19
N PRO A 299 10.49 30.62 14.72
CA PRO A 299 11.11 29.29 14.87
C PRO A 299 10.73 28.34 13.71
N SER A 300 11.29 27.13 13.67
CA SER A 300 10.89 26.07 12.71
C SER A 300 9.42 25.72 12.93
N PRO A 301 8.55 25.79 11.91
CA PRO A 301 7.13 25.54 12.11
C PRO A 301 6.78 24.05 12.31
N TYR A 302 7.66 23.11 11.95
CA TYR A 302 7.49 21.67 12.20
C TYR A 302 8.46 21.18 13.29
N GLY A 303 7.92 20.72 14.42
CA GLY A 303 8.74 20.27 15.56
C GLY A 303 9.37 18.88 15.41
N GLY A 304 9.01 18.11 14.38
CA GLY A 304 9.48 16.74 14.18
C GLY A 304 10.73 16.62 13.30
N GLY A 305 11.26 17.73 12.80
CA GLY A 305 12.38 17.74 11.87
C GLY A 305 12.81 19.16 11.48
N GLN A 306 13.55 19.25 10.37
CA GLN A 306 14.09 20.50 9.84
C GLN A 306 14.16 20.44 8.31
N ALA A 307 13.91 21.57 7.66
CA ALA A 307 14.26 21.77 6.26
C ALA A 307 15.76 22.01 6.08
N TYR A 308 16.28 21.59 4.92
CA TYR A 308 17.66 21.80 4.49
C TYR A 308 17.69 22.28 3.05
N ARG A 309 18.73 23.04 2.71
CA ARG A 309 19.08 23.39 1.34
C ARG A 309 20.55 23.08 1.07
N TYR A 310 20.91 23.01 -0.20
CA TYR A 310 22.29 22.85 -0.63
C TYR A 310 22.94 21.53 -0.17
N VAL A 311 22.15 20.47 -0.05
CA VAL A 311 22.69 19.13 0.23
C VAL A 311 23.50 18.65 -0.98
N GLY A 312 24.71 18.16 -0.77
CA GLY A 312 25.57 17.66 -1.86
C GLY A 312 26.19 18.75 -2.76
N ARG A 313 26.17 20.01 -2.32
CA ARG A 313 26.53 21.19 -3.14
C ARG A 313 27.95 21.12 -3.73
N LEU A 314 28.13 21.69 -4.93
CA LEU A 314 29.39 21.84 -5.65
C LEU A 314 30.14 20.50 -5.83
N SER A 315 29.41 19.45 -6.18
CA SER A 315 29.94 18.09 -6.35
C SER A 315 30.56 17.51 -5.06
N ASN A 316 30.22 18.05 -3.88
CA ASN A 316 30.65 17.50 -2.61
C ASN A 316 29.59 16.53 -2.07
N PRO A 317 29.71 15.20 -2.26
CA PRO A 317 28.69 14.25 -1.82
C PRO A 317 28.52 14.19 -0.29
N ASN A 318 29.47 14.74 0.48
CA ASN A 318 29.43 14.77 1.94
C ASN A 318 28.85 16.06 2.52
N ASP A 319 28.50 17.07 1.69
CA ASP A 319 27.86 18.29 2.18
C ASP A 319 26.44 17.96 2.66
N THR A 320 26.23 18.00 3.98
CA THR A 320 24.94 17.72 4.61
C THR A 320 23.90 18.82 4.34
N GLY A 321 24.29 19.91 3.67
CA GLY A 321 23.45 21.06 3.44
C GLY A 321 23.32 21.96 4.67
N GLN A 322 22.71 23.12 4.44
CA GLN A 322 22.43 24.13 5.44
C GLN A 322 21.02 23.90 6.02
N PRO A 323 20.86 23.73 7.35
CA PRO A 323 19.54 23.69 7.98
C PRO A 323 18.86 25.06 7.91
N LEU A 324 17.54 25.04 7.75
CA LEU A 324 16.69 26.23 7.64
C LEU A 324 15.80 26.34 8.89
N SER A 325 16.33 26.93 9.96
CA SER A 325 15.68 26.96 11.29
C SER A 325 14.38 27.78 11.40
N GLN A 326 13.94 28.40 10.31
CA GLN A 326 12.73 29.24 10.22
C GLN A 326 11.73 28.68 9.21
N TYR A 327 12.05 27.57 8.55
CA TYR A 327 11.32 27.07 7.41
C TYR A 327 11.09 25.57 7.54
N ASP A 328 9.92 25.10 7.11
CA ASP A 328 9.71 23.67 6.84
C ASP A 328 8.90 23.49 5.56
N PHE A 329 9.19 22.41 4.85
CA PHE A 329 8.53 22.02 3.60
C PHE A 329 7.32 21.14 3.89
N SER A 330 6.26 21.28 3.10
CA SER A 330 5.06 20.45 3.27
C SER A 330 5.25 19.04 2.72
N PHE A 331 5.01 18.02 3.54
CA PHE A 331 5.11 16.63 3.16
C PHE A 331 4.06 15.75 3.86
N ARG A 332 3.79 14.58 3.29
CA ARG A 332 3.06 13.47 3.91
C ARG A 332 3.83 12.18 3.69
N VAL A 333 4.27 11.53 4.76
CA VAL A 333 4.80 10.17 4.74
C VAL A 333 3.66 9.22 5.00
N TYR A 334 3.38 8.33 4.04
CA TYR A 334 2.35 7.33 4.20
C TYR A 334 2.93 6.05 4.79
N GLN A 335 2.13 5.37 5.60
CA GLN A 335 2.37 3.99 5.99
C GLN A 335 1.39 3.07 5.27
N GLU A 336 1.82 1.86 4.96
CA GLU A 336 0.90 0.78 4.64
C GLU A 336 0.00 0.51 5.85
N ILE A 337 -1.30 0.54 5.63
CA ILE A 337 -2.26 -0.06 6.54
C ILE A 337 -2.67 -1.39 5.94
N SER A 338 -2.46 -2.43 6.74
CA SER A 338 -3.12 -3.72 6.57
C SER A 338 -4.63 -3.55 6.76
N SER A 339 -5.32 -3.16 5.70
CA SER A 339 -6.77 -3.32 5.60
C SER A 339 -7.07 -4.03 4.29
N VAL A 340 -7.91 -5.04 4.40
CA VAL A 340 -8.37 -5.82 3.26
C VAL A 340 -9.50 -5.05 2.61
N SER A 341 -9.32 -4.64 1.35
CA SER A 341 -10.42 -4.34 0.43
C SER A 341 -10.53 -5.54 -0.51
N GLY A 342 -11.55 -6.38 -0.28
CA GLY A 342 -11.67 -7.66 -0.98
C GLY A 342 -12.79 -8.55 -0.46
N THR A 343 -12.57 -9.85 -0.58
CA THR A 343 -13.50 -10.91 -0.16
C THR A 343 -13.47 -11.06 1.35
N GLN A 344 -14.63 -11.38 1.93
CA GLN A 344 -14.79 -11.65 3.35
C GLN A 344 -15.67 -12.88 3.54
N VAL A 345 -15.29 -13.73 4.49
CA VAL A 345 -16.14 -14.80 5.02
C VAL A 345 -16.49 -14.51 6.46
N GLU A 346 -17.67 -14.98 6.86
CA GLU A 346 -18.23 -14.78 8.18
C GLU A 346 -18.73 -16.10 8.75
N LEU A 347 -18.50 -16.29 10.04
CA LEU A 347 -19.05 -17.38 10.83
C LEU A 347 -19.68 -16.81 12.10
N ILE A 348 -20.99 -16.99 12.22
CA ILE A 348 -21.75 -16.63 13.42
C ILE A 348 -21.88 -17.87 14.30
N THR A 349 -21.58 -17.72 15.59
CA THR A 349 -21.81 -18.75 16.60
C THR A 349 -22.29 -18.12 17.91
N TYR A 350 -22.69 -18.96 18.86
CA TYR A 350 -23.01 -18.53 20.22
C TYR A 350 -22.05 -19.21 21.16
N ILE A 351 -21.50 -18.46 22.12
CA ILE A 351 -20.72 -18.99 23.21
C ILE A 351 -21.45 -18.71 24.51
N ALA A 352 -21.51 -19.70 25.39
CA ALA A 352 -22.13 -19.58 26.70
C ALA A 352 -21.15 -19.97 27.80
N ASP A 353 -21.28 -19.36 28.97
CA ASP A 353 -20.54 -19.73 30.17
C ASP A 353 -20.92 -21.17 30.56
N ILE A 354 -19.92 -22.05 30.56
CA ILE A 354 -20.09 -23.47 30.91
C ILE A 354 -19.79 -23.73 32.39
N PHE A 355 -19.34 -22.72 33.13
CA PHE A 355 -18.91 -22.84 34.52
C PHE A 355 -19.93 -22.32 35.53
N GLN A 356 -20.98 -21.61 35.07
CA GLN A 356 -22.12 -21.26 35.89
C GLN A 356 -23.16 -22.38 35.86
N ASN A 357 -23.05 -23.30 36.84
CA ASN A 357 -24.15 -24.14 37.30
C ASN A 357 -24.81 -23.51 38.53
#